data_AF-A0A2W6DT19-F1
#
_entry.id   AF-A0A2W6DT19-F1
#
_cell.length_a   1.000
_cell.length_b   1.000
_cell.length_c   1.000
_cell.angle_alpha   90.00
_cell.angle_beta   90.00
_cell.angle_gamma   90.00
#
_symmetry.space_group_name_H-M   'P 1'
#
loop_
_entity.id
_entity.type
_entity.pdbx_description
1 polymer ?
#
loop_
_entity_poly.entity_id
_entity_poly.type
_entity_poly.pdbx_seq_one_letter_code
_entity_poly.pdbx_strand_id
1 'polypeptide(L)'
;MASKQRDYLLVAAVLLPADLDAARRTLHALVMPGQRRLHIKKESNPRRAAIIDAIASTGAAATIYNAGRAGRNELAARESGLRTVVADVGAAGHRILIAEQDDSPL
;
A
#
# COMPACT_ATOMS: atom_id res chain seq x y z
N MET A 1 14.68 -2.97 27.69
CA MET A 1 15.00 -3.69 26.45
C MET A 1 13.74 -3.78 25.59
N ALA A 2 13.62 -2.97 24.54
CA ALA A 2 12.49 -3.03 23.60
C ALA A 2 12.94 -3.77 22.33
N SER A 3 12.39 -4.97 22.10
CA SER A 3 12.65 -5.75 20.89
C SER A 3 12.08 -5.01 19.67
N LYS A 4 12.96 -4.51 18.78
CA LYS A 4 12.60 -3.84 17.51
C LYS A 4 12.17 -4.87 16.45
N GLN A 5 11.12 -5.65 16.72
CA GLN A 5 10.42 -6.34 15.64
C GLN A 5 9.17 -5.53 15.30
N ARG A 6 9.17 -4.97 14.08
CA ARG A 6 8.00 -4.27 13.52
C ARG A 6 6.93 -5.30 13.18
N ASP A 7 5.70 -4.95 13.46
CA ASP A 7 4.55 -5.71 13.00
C ASP A 7 4.49 -5.74 11.47
N TYR A 8 3.94 -6.81 10.92
CA TYR A 8 3.65 -6.92 9.51
C TYR A 8 2.38 -6.14 9.19
N LEU A 9 2.53 -5.05 8.45
CA LEU A 9 1.41 -4.20 8.03
C LEU A 9 1.12 -4.44 6.55
N LEU A 10 -0.15 -4.66 6.24
CA LEU A 10 -0.68 -4.70 4.88
C LEU A 10 -1.66 -3.53 4.73
N VAL A 11 -1.61 -2.82 3.61
CA VAL A 11 -2.52 -1.70 3.33
C VAL A 11 -3.33 -2.04 2.10
N ALA A 12 -4.65 -1.96 2.20
CA ALA A 12 -5.55 -2.03 1.05
C ALA A 12 -6.14 -0.64 0.82
N ALA A 13 -5.96 -0.11 -0.40
CA ALA A 13 -6.59 1.14 -0.83
C ALA A 13 -7.78 0.83 -1.75
N VAL A 14 -8.90 1.49 -1.50
CA VAL A 14 -10.14 1.39 -2.26
C VAL A 14 -10.42 2.72 -2.92
N LEU A 15 -10.68 2.70 -4.22
CA LEU A 15 -11.15 3.83 -5.01
C LEU A 15 -12.41 3.45 -5.77
N LEU A 16 -13.27 4.43 -6.04
CA LEU A 16 -14.38 4.24 -6.96
C LEU A 16 -13.84 4.07 -8.39
N PRO A 17 -14.48 3.24 -9.24
CA PRO A 17 -14.04 3.06 -10.62
C PRO A 17 -13.93 4.35 -11.42
N ALA A 18 -14.80 5.33 -11.16
CA ALA A 18 -14.81 6.63 -11.83
C ALA A 18 -13.56 7.48 -11.51
N ASP A 19 -12.95 7.28 -10.33
CA ASP A 19 -11.82 8.09 -9.87
C ASP A 19 -10.47 7.44 -10.21
N LEU A 20 -10.47 6.17 -10.64
CA LEU A 20 -9.26 5.37 -10.84
C LEU A 20 -8.31 6.01 -11.86
N ASP A 21 -8.82 6.50 -13.00
CA ASP A 21 -7.99 7.10 -14.04
C ASP A 21 -7.42 8.45 -13.61
N ALA A 22 -8.20 9.25 -12.88
CA ALA A 22 -7.75 10.52 -12.35
C ALA A 22 -6.66 10.31 -11.29
N ALA A 23 -6.88 9.39 -10.34
CA ALA A 23 -5.89 9.01 -9.34
C ALA A 23 -4.60 8.49 -9.97
N ARG A 24 -4.70 7.63 -11.00
CA ARG A 24 -3.55 7.12 -11.74
C ARG A 24 -2.76 8.26 -12.39
N ARG A 25 -3.43 9.21 -13.07
CA ARG A 25 -2.77 10.38 -13.68
C ARG A 25 -2.04 11.23 -12.64
N THR A 26 -2.69 11.52 -11.51
CA THR A 26 -2.10 12.29 -10.40
C THR A 26 -0.82 11.64 -9.88
N LEU A 27 -0.85 10.33 -9.61
CA LEU A 27 0.32 9.62 -9.10
C LEU A 27 1.42 9.44 -10.16
N HIS A 28 1.06 9.15 -11.41
CA HIS A 28 2.05 9.02 -12.49
C HIS A 28 2.78 10.34 -12.79
N ALA A 29 2.13 11.49 -12.62
CA ALA A 29 2.77 12.80 -12.80
C ALA A 29 3.91 13.06 -11.80
N LEU A 30 3.95 12.32 -10.69
CA LEU A 30 5.01 12.42 -9.68
C LEU A 30 6.21 11.52 -9.98
N VAL A 31 6.10 10.59 -10.92
CA VAL A 31 7.17 9.66 -11.30
C VAL A 31 8.23 10.42 -12.10
N MET A 32 9.47 10.46 -11.59
CA MET A 32 10.57 11.16 -12.27
C MET A 32 11.11 10.36 -13.46
N PRO A 33 11.78 11.02 -14.43
CA PRO A 33 12.47 10.33 -15.52
C PRO A 33 13.41 9.23 -14.98
N GLY A 34 13.32 8.03 -15.55
CA GLY A 34 14.09 6.86 -15.12
C GLY A 34 13.53 6.10 -13.91
N GLN A 35 12.50 6.62 -13.25
CA GLN A 35 11.79 5.93 -12.18
C GLN A 35 10.63 5.09 -12.77
N ARG A 36 10.57 3.80 -12.44
CA ARG A 36 9.46 2.93 -12.88
C ARG A 36 8.24 2.98 -11.95
N ARG A 37 8.48 3.24 -10.65
CA ARG A 37 7.47 3.24 -9.58
C ARG A 37 7.79 4.31 -8.55
N LEU A 38 6.78 4.93 -7.94
CA LEU A 38 6.97 5.82 -6.80
C LEU A 38 7.58 5.04 -5.62
N HIS A 39 8.73 5.46 -5.13
CA HIS A 39 9.40 4.83 -3.98
C HIS A 39 9.75 5.87 -2.93
N ILE A 40 9.08 5.82 -1.78
CA ILE A 40 9.12 6.92 -0.81
C ILE A 40 10.37 6.91 0.10
N LYS A 41 11.04 5.75 0.28
CA LYS A 41 12.08 5.55 1.31
C LYS A 41 13.24 6.54 1.20
N LYS A 42 13.65 6.88 -0.02
CA LYS A 42 14.82 7.73 -0.32
C LYS A 42 14.45 9.15 -0.75
N GLU A 43 13.17 9.50 -0.72
CA GLU A 43 12.71 10.83 -1.14
C GLU A 43 13.12 11.90 -0.11
N SER A 44 13.36 13.13 -0.58
CA SER A 44 13.55 14.28 0.30
C SER A 44 12.26 14.60 1.06
N ASN A 45 12.35 15.32 2.19
CA ASN A 45 11.15 15.68 2.96
C ASN A 45 10.11 16.48 2.15
N PRO A 46 10.49 17.51 1.35
CA PRO A 46 9.52 18.22 0.52
C PRO A 46 8.84 17.31 -0.51
N ARG A 47 9.61 16.41 -1.14
CA ARG A 47 9.06 15.49 -2.14
C ARG A 47 8.17 14.43 -1.52
N ARG A 48 8.52 13.93 -0.33
CA ARG A 48 7.68 13.03 0.46
C ARG A 48 6.33 13.66 0.78
N ALA A 49 6.32 14.92 1.23
CA ALA A 49 5.09 15.66 1.51
C ALA A 49 4.22 15.78 0.25
N ALA A 50 4.81 16.21 -0.87
CA ALA A 50 4.07 16.32 -2.14
C ALA A 50 3.46 14.98 -2.60
N ILE A 51 4.17 13.86 -2.41
CA ILE A 51 3.63 12.51 -2.70
C ILE A 51 2.45 12.18 -1.78
N ILE A 52 2.57 12.44 -0.49
CA ILE A 52 1.50 12.17 0.49
C ILE A 52 0.27 13.03 0.18
N ASP A 53 0.45 14.31 -0.10
CA ASP A 53 -0.63 15.23 -0.45
C ASP A 53 -1.36 14.80 -1.71
N ALA A 54 -0.62 14.32 -2.71
CA ALA A 54 -1.19 13.79 -3.94
C ALA A 54 -1.96 12.48 -3.72
N ILE A 55 -1.50 11.59 -2.84
CA ILE A 55 -2.24 10.38 -2.47
C ILE A 55 -3.54 10.78 -1.74
N ALA A 56 -3.45 11.70 -0.78
CA ALA A 56 -4.60 12.17 -0.01
C ALA A 56 -5.67 12.85 -0.88
N SER A 57 -5.28 13.50 -1.97
CA SER A 57 -6.21 14.14 -2.91
C SER A 57 -6.93 13.19 -3.86
N THR A 58 -6.53 11.91 -3.93
CA THR A 58 -7.18 10.92 -4.81
C THR A 58 -8.56 10.48 -4.32
N GLY A 59 -8.93 10.77 -3.07
CA GLY A 59 -10.15 10.26 -2.45
C GLY A 59 -10.09 8.78 -2.07
N ALA A 60 -8.91 8.14 -2.17
CA ALA A 60 -8.75 6.75 -1.77
C ALA A 60 -9.02 6.55 -0.27
N ALA A 61 -9.82 5.55 0.06
CA ALA A 61 -9.94 5.05 1.42
C ALA A 61 -8.92 3.94 1.64
N ALA A 62 -8.12 4.01 2.70
CA ALA A 62 -7.11 3.00 3.00
C ALA A 62 -7.40 2.31 4.34
N THR A 63 -7.36 0.98 4.33
CA THR A 63 -7.46 0.14 5.53
C THR A 63 -6.09 -0.47 5.81
N ILE A 64 -5.64 -0.38 7.07
CA ILE A 64 -4.38 -0.97 7.54
C ILE A 64 -4.70 -2.26 8.30
N TYR A 65 -4.20 -3.38 7.80
CA TYR A 65 -4.28 -4.68 8.44
C TYR A 65 -2.95 -4.95 9.15
N ASN A 66 -3.02 -5.20 10.44
CA ASN A 66 -1.87 -5.61 11.24
C ASN A 66 -1.91 -7.13 11.45
N ALA A 67 -0.99 -7.86 10.82
CA ALA A 67 -0.89 -9.32 10.94
C ALA A 67 0.00 -9.76 12.13
N GLY A 68 0.29 -8.83 13.06
CA GLY A 68 1.14 -9.05 14.22
C GLY A 68 2.62 -9.14 13.85
N ARG A 69 3.42 -9.65 14.77
CA ARG A 69 4.88 -9.72 14.60
C ARG A 69 5.25 -10.70 13.48
N ALA A 70 5.90 -10.19 12.44
CA ALA A 70 6.40 -11.00 11.33
C ALA A 70 7.52 -11.98 11.77
N GLY A 71 8.26 -11.65 12.84
CA GLY A 71 9.16 -12.60 13.49
C GLY A 71 10.16 -13.27 12.54
N ARG A 72 10.36 -14.58 12.70
CA ARG A 72 11.08 -15.45 11.76
C ARG A 72 10.19 -16.01 10.63
N ASN A 73 8.92 -15.62 10.59
CA ASN A 73 7.93 -16.25 9.72
C ASN A 73 7.06 -15.19 9.00
N GLU A 74 7.76 -14.31 8.27
CA GLU A 74 7.13 -13.26 7.47
C GLU A 74 6.13 -13.82 6.45
N LEU A 75 6.42 -15.01 5.91
CA LEU A 75 5.52 -15.72 5.00
C LEU A 75 4.15 -15.99 5.65
N ALA A 76 4.13 -16.50 6.89
CA ALA A 76 2.89 -16.75 7.60
C ALA A 76 2.14 -15.46 7.95
N ALA A 77 2.86 -14.40 8.34
CA ALA A 77 2.24 -13.09 8.59
C ALA A 77 1.61 -12.51 7.31
N ARG A 78 2.31 -12.62 6.17
CA ARG A 78 1.79 -12.23 4.85
C ARG A 78 0.56 -13.02 4.46
N GLU A 79 0.60 -14.35 4.62
CA GLU A 79 -0.53 -15.22 4.31
C GLU A 79 -1.75 -14.85 5.16
N SER A 80 -1.57 -14.68 6.47
CA SER A 80 -2.63 -14.26 7.40
C SER A 80 -3.23 -12.90 7.03
N GLY A 81 -2.38 -11.92 6.73
CA GLY A 81 -2.80 -10.60 6.28
C GLY A 81 -3.61 -10.65 4.99
N LEU A 82 -3.13 -11.40 3.99
CA LEU A 82 -3.82 -11.55 2.70
C LEU A 82 -5.17 -12.25 2.85
N ARG A 83 -5.26 -13.31 3.68
CA ARG A 83 -6.53 -13.99 3.97
C ARG A 83 -7.55 -13.04 4.58
N THR A 84 -7.10 -12.20 5.51
CA THR A 84 -7.96 -11.18 6.14
C THR A 84 -8.48 -10.17 5.11
N VAL A 85 -7.60 -9.65 4.24
CA VAL A 85 -8.00 -8.73 3.17
C VAL A 85 -9.01 -9.37 2.22
N VAL A 86 -8.77 -10.60 1.78
CA VAL A 86 -9.68 -11.29 0.85
C VAL A 86 -11.06 -11.49 1.48
N ALA A 87 -11.11 -11.89 2.76
CA ALA A 87 -12.37 -12.06 3.49
C ALA A 87 -13.14 -10.73 3.62
N ASP A 88 -12.44 -9.66 3.99
CA ASP A 88 -13.03 -8.33 4.15
C ASP A 88 -13.57 -7.77 2.83
N VAL A 89 -12.75 -7.84 1.77
CA VAL A 89 -13.12 -7.42 0.41
C VAL A 89 -14.32 -8.21 -0.12
N GLY A 90 -14.37 -9.52 0.13
CA GLY A 90 -15.52 -10.35 -0.22
C GLY A 90 -16.78 -9.97 0.55
N ALA A 91 -16.68 -9.73 1.86
CA ALA A 91 -17.81 -9.33 2.71
C ALA A 91 -18.38 -7.96 2.33
N ALA A 92 -17.51 -7.04 1.89
CA ALA A 92 -17.89 -5.72 1.39
C ALA A 92 -18.48 -5.73 -0.03
N GLY A 93 -18.55 -6.90 -0.69
CA GLY A 93 -19.11 -7.03 -2.05
C GLY A 93 -18.20 -6.51 -3.16
N HIS A 94 -16.92 -6.28 -2.87
CA HIS A 94 -15.95 -5.89 -3.88
C HIS A 94 -15.65 -7.07 -4.83
N ARG A 95 -15.65 -6.79 -6.13
CA ARG A 95 -15.54 -7.83 -7.17
C ARG A 95 -14.13 -8.07 -7.68
N ILE A 96 -13.23 -7.11 -7.47
CA ILE A 96 -11.88 -7.13 -8.03
C ILE A 96 -10.93 -6.69 -6.92
N LEU A 97 -9.94 -7.55 -6.64
CA LEU A 97 -8.78 -7.24 -5.81
C LEU A 97 -7.55 -7.27 -6.70
N ILE A 98 -6.79 -6.18 -6.71
CA ILE A 98 -5.52 -6.10 -7.43
C ILE A 98 -4.41 -6.09 -6.38
N ALA A 99 -3.53 -7.08 -6.43
CA ALA A 99 -2.33 -7.12 -5.61
C ALA A 99 -1.10 -6.97 -6.51
N GLU A 100 -0.19 -6.08 -6.14
CA GLU A 100 1.13 -5.99 -6.77
C GLU A 100 2.16 -6.65 -5.85
N GLN A 101 3.04 -7.45 -6.44
CA GLN A 101 4.19 -7.97 -5.72
C GLN A 101 5.24 -6.86 -5.57
N ASP A 102 5.66 -6.60 -4.33
CA ASP A 102 6.82 -5.76 -4.09
C ASP A 102 8.07 -6.62 -4.33
N ASP A 103 8.76 -6.36 -5.45
CA ASP A 103 10.03 -6.99 -5.80
C ASP A 103 11.23 -6.21 -5.24
N SER A 104 10.99 -5.29 -4.30
CA SER A 104 12.07 -4.59 -3.61
C SER A 104 12.97 -5.60 -2.90
N PRO A 105 14.30 -5.57 -3.12
CA PRO A 105 15.20 -6.42 -2.36
C PRO A 105 15.10 -6.07 -0.88
N LEU A 106 14.84 -7.10 -0.05
CA LEU A 106 14.76 -7.02 1.41
C LEU A 106 16.05 -6.45 2.03
#